data_AF-A0A4R5Q554-F1
#
_entry.id   AF-A0A4R5Q554-F1
#
_cell.length_a   1.000
_cell.length_b   1.000
_cell.length_c   1.000
_cell.angle_alpha   90.00
_cell.angle_beta   90.00
_cell.angle_gamma   90.00
#
_symmetry.space_group_name_H-M   'P 1'
#
loop_
_entity.id
_entity.type
_entity.pdbx_description
1 polymer ?
#
loop_
_entity_poly.entity_id
_entity_poly.type
_entity_poly.pdbx_seq_one_letter_code
_entity_poly.pdbx_strand_id
1 'polypeptide(L)'
;MANPTLINVNYGQLNFGTSQTKVGDGTHTGDVVLYSNVYTSAGIAVDAVVRTLSVDPRVTFNNYDSTDTSDGNQPGGGTYFSPRLDGSTSSGTAAAGAGVTFQIDFISGGTYDNTTRQGTSVTLQKLRENTYDIDIQQFQQFNTFSVSRVNSGGDITYNYDVSTGLIQFRSNTNFNSTTQDAKYAIQVDYAAANSITFKVGSYDFSQSGGLAYYYVDFGPGKFSSFDTTVTAQTAGVPVGGVNGTAFLDNTADGVRGAGDSLLSGINVVLLDSNGAPTSFTTTTDASGAYSFTGVPTGTYAVQFGINGYSVSPQNAGGTASTNSDINASGAATINITANNTVANVDAGLWQNGNITGRAFTDLNSDGVRQTGEAVLPGVT
;
A
#
# COMPACT_ATOMS: atom_id res chain seq x y z
N MET A 1 15.35 8.82 8.83
CA MET A 1 15.04 8.12 7.56
C MET A 1 15.14 9.16 6.45
N ALA A 2 15.85 8.86 5.36
CA ALA A 2 15.88 9.77 4.21
C ALA A 2 14.48 9.80 3.59
N ASN A 3 13.98 11.00 3.25
CA ASN A 3 12.72 11.11 2.51
C ASN A 3 12.90 10.42 1.15
N PRO A 4 11.91 9.65 0.66
CA PRO A 4 11.99 9.03 -0.65
C PRO A 4 12.25 10.11 -1.72
N THR A 5 13.18 9.83 -2.64
CA THR A 5 13.52 10.76 -3.71
C THR A 5 12.29 10.96 -4.60
N LEU A 6 11.91 12.22 -4.79
CA LEU A 6 10.75 12.61 -5.57
C LEU A 6 11.16 12.93 -7.01
N ILE A 7 10.63 12.19 -7.98
CA ILE A 7 11.02 12.27 -9.39
C ILE A 7 9.79 12.62 -10.22
N ASN A 8 9.84 13.72 -10.95
CA ASN A 8 8.74 14.11 -11.83
C ASN A 8 8.92 13.50 -13.21
N VAL A 9 8.11 12.51 -13.56
CA VAL A 9 8.15 11.87 -14.89
C VAL A 9 7.30 12.62 -15.91
N ASN A 10 6.49 13.59 -15.47
CA ASN A 10 5.71 14.51 -16.30
C ASN A 10 4.83 13.82 -17.36
N TYR A 11 4.16 12.73 -16.97
CA TYR A 11 3.39 11.85 -17.84
C TYR A 11 4.20 11.32 -19.05
N GLY A 12 5.53 11.32 -18.90
CA GLY A 12 6.47 10.82 -19.86
C GLY A 12 6.56 9.31 -19.82
N GLN A 13 7.22 8.77 -20.83
CA GLN A 13 7.31 7.34 -21.08
C GLN A 13 8.23 6.61 -20.10
N LEU A 14 7.69 5.59 -19.44
CA LEU A 14 8.51 4.56 -18.79
C LEU A 14 8.75 3.41 -19.77
N ASN A 15 9.94 2.79 -19.70
CA ASN A 15 10.40 1.77 -20.62
C ASN A 15 10.62 0.43 -19.90
N PHE A 16 9.67 -0.47 -20.04
CA PHE A 16 9.71 -1.85 -19.55
C PHE A 16 10.47 -2.82 -20.49
N GLY A 17 11.37 -2.33 -21.35
CA GLY A 17 11.98 -3.13 -22.43
C GLY A 17 13.16 -4.01 -22.01
N THR A 18 13.66 -3.89 -20.78
CA THR A 18 14.74 -4.74 -20.27
C THR A 18 14.37 -5.27 -18.90
N SER A 19 14.09 -6.57 -18.85
CA SER A 19 13.70 -7.27 -17.63
C SER A 19 14.68 -8.38 -17.26
N GLN A 20 14.72 -8.68 -15.96
CA GLN A 20 15.42 -9.81 -15.40
C GLN A 20 14.54 -10.45 -14.33
N THR A 21 14.17 -11.70 -14.53
CA THR A 21 13.47 -12.46 -13.49
C THR A 21 14.39 -12.69 -12.29
N LYS A 22 13.88 -12.38 -11.10
CA LYS A 22 14.60 -12.50 -9.82
C LYS A 22 14.10 -13.67 -8.99
N VAL A 23 12.81 -13.94 -9.06
CA VAL A 23 12.14 -15.08 -8.41
C VAL A 23 11.13 -15.67 -9.39
N GLY A 24 11.19 -16.99 -9.59
CA GLY A 24 10.28 -17.73 -10.46
C GLY A 24 10.48 -17.42 -11.94
N ASP A 25 9.37 -17.33 -12.67
CA ASP A 25 9.28 -16.98 -14.09
C ASP A 25 8.37 -15.76 -14.35
N GLY A 26 7.79 -15.21 -13.27
CA GLY A 26 6.86 -14.09 -13.31
C GLY A 26 5.41 -14.54 -13.27
N THR A 27 5.11 -15.80 -13.58
CA THR A 27 3.74 -16.25 -13.80
C THR A 27 3.07 -16.88 -12.59
N HIS A 28 3.77 -16.96 -11.45
CA HIS A 28 3.24 -17.54 -10.22
C HIS A 28 3.13 -16.51 -9.10
N THR A 29 2.19 -16.73 -8.18
CA THR A 29 2.07 -15.93 -6.95
C THR A 29 3.40 -15.93 -6.19
N GLY A 30 3.92 -14.73 -5.89
CA GLY A 30 5.18 -14.52 -5.19
C GLY A 30 6.38 -14.29 -6.11
N ASP A 31 6.21 -14.41 -7.43
CA ASP A 31 7.27 -14.15 -8.40
C ASP A 31 7.64 -12.66 -8.46
N VAL A 32 8.90 -12.40 -8.83
CA VAL A 32 9.48 -11.06 -8.85
C VAL A 32 10.31 -10.90 -10.12
N VAL A 33 10.00 -9.85 -10.87
CA VAL A 33 10.75 -9.45 -12.08
C VAL A 33 11.22 -8.00 -11.91
N LEU A 34 12.51 -7.79 -12.17
CA LEU A 34 13.11 -6.45 -12.14
C LEU A 34 13.18 -5.92 -13.57
N TYR A 35 12.63 -4.73 -13.80
CA TYR A 35 12.83 -3.96 -15.01
C TYR A 35 13.83 -2.85 -14.73
N SER A 36 14.95 -2.87 -15.44
CA SER A 36 16.04 -1.93 -15.19
C SER A 36 15.90 -0.70 -16.08
N ASN A 37 16.21 0.47 -15.53
CA ASN A 37 16.20 1.76 -16.24
C ASN A 37 14.85 2.10 -16.88
N VAL A 38 13.74 1.81 -16.19
CA VAL A 38 12.40 2.18 -16.67
C VAL A 38 12.22 3.68 -16.86
N TYR A 39 12.98 4.49 -16.13
CA TYR A 39 13.08 5.92 -16.39
C TYR A 39 14.52 6.38 -16.22
N THR A 40 15.01 7.17 -17.18
CA THR A 40 16.33 7.81 -17.10
C THR A 40 16.23 9.28 -17.52
N SER A 41 16.76 10.18 -16.69
CA SER A 41 16.79 11.61 -16.98
C SER A 41 17.83 12.31 -16.11
N ALA A 42 18.67 13.16 -16.70
CA ALA A 42 19.62 14.01 -15.97
C ALA A 42 20.47 13.28 -14.90
N GLY A 43 20.90 12.04 -15.18
CA GLY A 43 21.70 11.22 -14.25
C GLY A 43 20.89 10.45 -13.19
N ILE A 44 19.56 10.59 -13.19
CA ILE A 44 18.64 9.75 -12.42
C ILE A 44 18.35 8.49 -13.24
N ALA A 45 18.41 7.33 -12.58
CA ALA A 45 17.90 6.06 -13.09
C ALA A 45 16.87 5.51 -12.10
N VAL A 46 15.77 4.97 -12.62
CA VAL A 46 14.73 4.29 -11.85
C VAL A 46 14.58 2.89 -12.41
N ASP A 47 14.52 1.90 -11.53
CA ASP A 47 14.12 0.53 -11.85
C ASP A 47 12.68 0.30 -11.33
N ALA A 48 11.98 -0.66 -11.92
CA ALA A 48 10.69 -1.13 -11.45
C ALA A 48 10.77 -2.59 -11.01
N VAL A 49 10.28 -2.89 -9.81
CA VAL A 49 10.14 -4.26 -9.30
C VAL A 49 8.68 -4.65 -9.46
N VAL A 50 8.39 -5.56 -10.38
CA VAL A 50 7.04 -6.07 -10.61
C VAL A 50 6.88 -7.39 -9.88
N ARG A 51 5.85 -7.48 -9.04
CA ARG A 51 5.51 -8.64 -8.22
C ARG A 51 4.16 -9.20 -8.64
N THR A 52 4.10 -10.51 -8.80
CA THR A 52 2.83 -11.22 -9.01
C THR A 52 2.24 -11.53 -7.63
N LEU A 53 1.27 -10.72 -7.20
CA LEU A 53 0.70 -10.81 -5.84
C LEU A 53 -0.30 -11.95 -5.72
N SER A 54 -1.07 -12.23 -6.77
CA SER A 54 -1.99 -13.35 -6.81
C SER A 54 -2.32 -13.76 -8.24
N VAL A 55 -2.41 -15.07 -8.46
CA VAL A 55 -2.96 -15.68 -9.67
C VAL A 55 -4.24 -16.41 -9.27
N ASP A 56 -5.37 -16.03 -9.86
CA ASP A 56 -6.63 -16.73 -9.61
C ASP A 56 -6.55 -18.16 -10.18
N PRO A 57 -6.93 -19.19 -9.41
CA PRO A 57 -6.82 -20.59 -9.85
C PRO A 57 -7.68 -20.94 -11.08
N ARG A 58 -8.60 -20.05 -11.48
CA ARG A 58 -9.45 -20.22 -12.67
C ARG A 58 -8.78 -19.75 -13.97
N VAL A 59 -7.62 -19.10 -13.89
CA VAL A 59 -6.85 -18.68 -15.06
C VAL A 59 -5.46 -19.31 -15.03
N THR A 60 -4.94 -19.60 -16.21
CA THR A 60 -3.54 -19.97 -16.39
C THR A 60 -2.79 -18.74 -16.84
N PHE A 61 -1.79 -18.30 -16.07
CA PHE A 61 -0.91 -17.21 -16.46
C PHE A 61 0.31 -17.81 -17.16
N ASN A 62 0.32 -17.87 -18.49
CA ASN A 62 1.37 -18.59 -19.22
C ASN A 62 2.50 -17.68 -19.71
N ASN A 63 2.21 -16.40 -19.93
CA ASN A 63 3.19 -15.46 -20.48
C ASN A 63 3.17 -14.17 -19.67
N TYR A 64 4.25 -13.97 -18.91
CA TYR A 64 4.41 -12.82 -18.03
C TYR A 64 4.44 -11.49 -18.77
N ASP A 65 5.24 -11.43 -19.82
CA ASP A 65 5.40 -10.25 -20.67
C ASP A 65 5.55 -10.72 -22.11
N SER A 66 4.44 -10.67 -22.86
CA SER A 66 4.42 -11.09 -24.25
C SER A 66 4.97 -9.96 -25.13
N THR A 67 6.24 -10.06 -25.50
CA THR A 67 6.86 -9.16 -26.49
C THR A 67 6.36 -9.38 -27.92
N ASP A 68 5.28 -10.16 -28.11
CA ASP A 68 4.80 -10.57 -29.42
C ASP A 68 4.09 -9.43 -30.13
N THR A 69 4.76 -8.89 -31.14
CA THR A 69 4.34 -7.78 -32.01
C THR A 69 3.55 -8.26 -33.25
N SER A 70 3.19 -9.54 -33.33
CA SER A 70 2.77 -10.17 -34.60
C SER A 70 1.41 -9.73 -35.15
N ASP A 71 0.56 -9.08 -34.36
CA ASP A 71 -0.74 -8.58 -34.84
C ASP A 71 -0.70 -7.19 -35.49
N GLY A 72 0.45 -6.49 -35.42
CA GLY A 72 0.61 -5.13 -35.97
C GLY A 72 -0.29 -4.07 -35.33
N ASN A 73 -1.03 -4.40 -34.29
CA ASN A 73 -2.01 -3.52 -33.63
C ASN A 73 -1.42 -2.81 -32.41
N GLN A 74 -0.34 -3.34 -31.83
CA GLN A 74 0.32 -2.77 -30.66
C GLN A 74 1.29 -1.63 -31.03
N PRO A 75 1.44 -0.60 -30.18
CA PRO A 75 2.50 0.36 -30.39
C PRO A 75 3.83 -0.38 -30.20
N GLY A 76 4.67 -0.43 -31.23
CA GLY A 76 5.95 -1.13 -31.13
C GLY A 76 6.88 -0.49 -30.12
N GLY A 77 7.56 -1.30 -29.31
CA GLY A 77 8.64 -0.86 -28.41
C GLY A 77 8.50 -1.41 -26.98
N GLY A 78 9.61 -1.39 -26.23
CA GLY A 78 9.69 -1.91 -24.86
C GLY A 78 8.96 -1.06 -23.81
N THR A 79 7.83 -0.46 -24.10
CA THR A 79 7.14 0.47 -23.18
C THR A 79 6.06 -0.17 -22.33
N TYR A 80 5.74 -1.43 -22.62
CA TYR A 80 4.60 -2.13 -22.04
C TYR A 80 5.07 -3.20 -21.07
N PHE A 81 4.25 -3.44 -20.07
CA PHE A 81 4.17 -4.72 -19.39
C PHE A 81 2.92 -5.44 -19.90
N SER A 82 3.10 -6.55 -20.60
CA SER A 82 2.01 -7.20 -21.34
C SER A 82 1.70 -8.62 -20.84
N PRO A 83 0.98 -8.77 -19.71
CA PRO A 83 0.58 -10.09 -19.23
C PRO A 83 -0.50 -10.70 -20.13
N ARG A 84 -0.40 -12.01 -20.38
CA ARG A 84 -1.38 -12.77 -21.15
C ARG A 84 -1.99 -13.88 -20.30
N LEU A 85 -3.31 -13.92 -20.26
CA LEU A 85 -4.06 -14.88 -19.46
C LEU A 85 -4.79 -15.87 -20.36
N ASP A 86 -4.79 -17.14 -19.95
CA ASP A 86 -5.56 -18.21 -20.58
C ASP A 86 -6.62 -18.72 -19.60
N GLY A 87 -7.88 -18.37 -19.86
CA GLY A 87 -9.05 -18.85 -19.14
C GLY A 87 -9.83 -19.90 -19.91
N SER A 88 -9.25 -20.58 -20.90
CA SER A 88 -9.92 -21.64 -21.67
C SER A 88 -10.49 -22.78 -20.79
N THR A 89 -9.95 -22.96 -19.59
CA THR A 89 -10.44 -23.93 -18.59
C THR A 89 -11.59 -23.40 -17.72
N SER A 90 -11.88 -22.10 -17.75
CA SER A 90 -12.97 -21.46 -17.00
C SER A 90 -14.07 -20.95 -17.95
N SER A 91 -15.20 -21.67 -18.01
CA SER A 91 -16.35 -21.28 -18.83
C SER A 91 -17.50 -20.69 -17.99
N GLY A 92 -18.19 -19.69 -18.55
CA GLY A 92 -19.41 -19.12 -17.98
C GLY A 92 -19.22 -18.27 -16.71
N THR A 93 -20.25 -18.21 -15.86
CA THR A 93 -20.29 -17.41 -14.61
C THR A 93 -19.20 -17.79 -13.60
N ALA A 94 -18.54 -18.94 -13.78
CA ALA A 94 -17.42 -19.37 -12.96
C ALA A 94 -16.19 -18.46 -13.10
N ALA A 95 -16.06 -17.66 -14.17
CA ALA A 95 -14.92 -16.78 -14.43
C ALA A 95 -15.08 -15.34 -13.91
N ALA A 96 -16.22 -14.97 -13.30
CA ALA A 96 -16.46 -13.60 -12.85
C ALA A 96 -15.32 -13.12 -11.91
N GLY A 97 -14.64 -12.05 -12.33
CA GLY A 97 -13.53 -11.43 -11.60
C GLY A 97 -12.21 -12.23 -11.56
N ALA A 98 -12.07 -13.31 -12.35
CA ALA A 98 -10.85 -14.10 -12.41
C ALA A 98 -9.74 -13.30 -13.13
N GLY A 99 -8.51 -13.37 -12.61
CA GLY A 99 -7.42 -12.56 -13.12
C GLY A 99 -6.14 -12.69 -12.30
N VAL A 100 -5.20 -11.78 -12.57
CA VAL A 100 -3.90 -11.72 -11.90
C VAL A 100 -3.68 -10.33 -11.33
N THR A 101 -3.26 -10.27 -10.08
CA THR A 101 -2.97 -9.01 -9.37
C THR A 101 -1.47 -8.80 -9.32
N PHE A 102 -1.03 -7.59 -9.65
CA PHE A 102 0.36 -7.19 -9.66
C PHE A 102 0.60 -5.97 -8.77
N GLN A 103 1.84 -5.85 -8.31
CA GLN A 103 2.36 -4.63 -7.71
C GLN A 103 3.65 -4.22 -8.43
N ILE A 104 3.80 -2.94 -8.73
CA ILE A 104 5.01 -2.34 -9.29
C ILE A 104 5.58 -1.38 -8.26
N ASP A 105 6.72 -1.71 -7.67
CA ASP A 105 7.48 -0.81 -6.80
C ASP A 105 8.52 -0.04 -7.62
N PHE A 106 8.59 1.27 -7.46
CA PHE A 106 9.63 2.10 -8.08
C PHE A 106 10.80 2.29 -7.13
N ILE A 107 12.01 1.96 -7.62
CA ILE A 107 13.24 2.04 -6.83
C ILE A 107 14.31 2.82 -7.58
N SER A 108 15.28 3.37 -6.83
CA SER A 108 16.47 3.96 -7.42
C SER A 108 17.24 2.91 -8.20
N GLY A 109 17.70 3.26 -9.41
CA GLY A 109 18.38 2.35 -10.32
C GLY A 109 19.57 1.65 -9.66
N GLY A 110 19.67 0.34 -9.86
CA GLY A 110 20.74 -0.50 -9.34
C GLY A 110 20.68 -0.80 -7.84
N THR A 111 19.65 -0.36 -7.12
CA THR A 111 19.55 -0.57 -5.66
C THR A 111 18.81 -1.85 -5.26
N TYR A 112 18.37 -2.66 -6.23
CA TYR A 112 17.68 -3.92 -5.95
C TYR A 112 18.59 -4.92 -5.23
N ASP A 113 18.15 -5.41 -4.08
CA ASP A 113 18.81 -6.40 -3.26
C ASP A 113 18.10 -7.76 -3.42
N ASN A 114 18.83 -8.79 -3.86
CA ASN A 114 18.26 -10.11 -4.13
C ASN A 114 17.79 -10.85 -2.86
N THR A 115 18.36 -10.52 -1.69
CA THR A 115 18.05 -11.20 -0.43
C THR A 115 16.74 -10.69 0.15
N THR A 116 16.62 -9.36 0.25
CA THR A 116 15.41 -8.69 0.75
C THR A 116 14.33 -8.57 -0.31
N ARG A 117 14.70 -8.71 -1.60
CA ARG A 117 13.84 -8.50 -2.78
C ARG A 117 13.31 -7.07 -2.86
N GLN A 118 14.03 -6.11 -2.29
CA GLN A 118 13.63 -4.71 -2.20
C GLN A 118 14.70 -3.81 -2.82
N GLY A 119 14.37 -2.55 -3.07
CA GLY A 119 15.34 -1.52 -3.41
C GLY A 119 15.05 -0.22 -2.66
N THR A 120 15.88 0.79 -2.88
CA THR A 120 15.65 2.11 -2.28
C THR A 120 14.47 2.77 -2.97
N SER A 121 13.33 2.86 -2.30
CA SER A 121 12.09 3.39 -2.87
C SER A 121 12.24 4.83 -3.36
N VAL A 122 11.66 5.12 -4.52
CA VAL A 122 11.49 6.46 -5.08
C VAL A 122 10.02 6.73 -5.34
N THR A 123 9.62 8.01 -5.32
CA THR A 123 8.25 8.41 -5.63
C THR A 123 8.23 9.11 -6.98
N LEU A 124 7.45 8.57 -7.92
CA LEU A 124 7.22 9.18 -9.23
C LEU A 124 6.02 10.13 -9.16
N GLN A 125 6.15 11.35 -9.67
CA GLN A 125 5.06 12.31 -9.81
C GLN A 125 4.59 12.43 -11.24
N LYS A 126 3.30 12.76 -11.41
CA LYS A 126 2.64 12.85 -12.72
C LYS A 126 2.85 11.56 -13.51
N LEU A 127 2.58 10.44 -12.88
CA LEU A 127 2.69 9.12 -13.51
C LEU A 127 1.37 8.80 -14.19
N ARG A 128 1.42 8.12 -15.33
CA ARG A 128 0.27 7.73 -16.12
C ARG A 128 0.32 6.23 -16.38
N GLU A 129 -0.83 5.59 -16.28
CA GLU A 129 -1.04 4.22 -16.74
C GLU A 129 -2.20 4.22 -17.73
N ASN A 130 -2.00 3.58 -18.87
CA ASN A 130 -3.01 3.38 -19.88
C ASN A 130 -3.23 1.88 -20.05
N THR A 131 -4.46 1.55 -20.43
CA THR A 131 -4.82 0.22 -20.88
C THR A 131 -5.64 0.30 -22.15
N TYR A 132 -5.51 -0.72 -22.97
CA TYR A 132 -6.12 -0.82 -24.27
C TYR A 132 -6.76 -2.18 -24.42
N ASP A 133 -7.78 -2.22 -25.28
CA ASP A 133 -8.35 -3.48 -25.74
C ASP A 133 -9.03 -4.29 -24.63
N ILE A 134 -9.57 -3.61 -23.62
CA ILE A 134 -10.38 -4.27 -22.58
C ILE A 134 -11.79 -4.60 -23.10
N ASP A 135 -11.90 -5.23 -24.26
CA ASP A 135 -13.17 -5.64 -24.88
C ASP A 135 -13.70 -6.97 -24.27
N ILE A 136 -14.77 -7.57 -24.81
CA ILE A 136 -15.25 -8.92 -24.37
C ILE A 136 -15.29 -9.17 -22.84
N GLN A 137 -15.89 -8.26 -22.08
CA GLN A 137 -15.98 -8.33 -20.61
C GLN A 137 -14.65 -8.44 -19.85
N GLN A 138 -13.54 -8.08 -20.50
CA GLN A 138 -12.27 -7.84 -19.83
C GLN A 138 -12.39 -6.63 -18.90
N PHE A 139 -11.51 -6.64 -17.89
CA PHE A 139 -11.40 -5.56 -16.94
C PHE A 139 -9.94 -5.30 -16.57
N GLN A 140 -9.71 -4.08 -16.14
CA GLN A 140 -8.55 -3.73 -15.34
C GLN A 140 -9.00 -3.01 -14.09
N GLN A 141 -8.37 -3.35 -12.96
CA GLN A 141 -8.56 -2.67 -11.71
C GLN A 141 -7.29 -1.91 -11.35
N PHE A 142 -7.45 -0.72 -10.80
CA PHE A 142 -6.35 0.16 -10.41
C PHE A 142 -6.46 0.48 -8.93
N ASN A 143 -5.33 0.65 -8.26
CA ASN A 143 -5.30 1.30 -6.95
C ASN A 143 -5.71 2.78 -7.08
N THR A 144 -5.76 3.50 -5.97
CA THR A 144 -6.22 4.89 -5.96
C THR A 144 -5.38 5.78 -6.88
N PHE A 145 -6.06 6.50 -7.77
CA PHE A 145 -5.49 7.45 -8.73
C PHE A 145 -6.17 8.82 -8.62
N SER A 146 -5.59 9.83 -9.27
CA SER A 146 -6.07 11.22 -9.21
C SER A 146 -7.12 11.55 -10.28
N VAL A 147 -7.00 11.00 -11.48
CA VAL A 147 -7.90 11.24 -12.61
C VAL A 147 -8.03 9.95 -13.42
N SER A 148 -9.23 9.66 -13.92
CA SER A 148 -9.43 8.67 -14.99
C SER A 148 -10.06 9.31 -16.23
N ARG A 149 -9.76 8.74 -17.39
CA ARG A 149 -10.32 9.12 -18.68
C ARG A 149 -10.73 7.87 -19.45
N VAL A 150 -11.93 7.92 -20.01
CA VAL A 150 -12.53 6.84 -20.82
C VAL A 150 -13.30 7.47 -21.99
N ASN A 151 -13.51 6.73 -23.07
CA ASN A 151 -14.35 7.21 -24.19
C ASN A 151 -15.79 6.75 -24.03
N SER A 152 -16.74 7.68 -24.16
CA SER A 152 -18.18 7.42 -23.98
C SER A 152 -18.81 6.52 -25.05
N GLY A 153 -18.08 6.22 -26.12
CA GLY A 153 -18.54 5.30 -27.18
C GLY A 153 -18.38 3.82 -26.84
N GLY A 154 -17.61 3.47 -25.81
CA GLY A 154 -17.47 2.10 -25.32
C GLY A 154 -18.35 1.86 -24.10
N ASP A 155 -18.94 0.67 -23.99
CA ASP A 155 -19.73 0.29 -22.81
C ASP A 155 -18.80 -0.03 -21.62
N ILE A 156 -17.91 0.89 -21.22
CA ILE A 156 -17.05 0.74 -20.05
C ILE A 156 -17.82 1.15 -18.81
N THR A 157 -17.98 0.18 -17.92
CA THR A 157 -18.51 0.38 -16.56
C THR A 157 -17.37 0.51 -15.58
N TYR A 158 -17.57 1.23 -14.49
CA TYR A 158 -16.60 1.31 -13.41
C TYR A 158 -17.26 1.07 -12.05
N ASN A 159 -16.55 0.39 -11.16
CA ASN A 159 -17.01 0.07 -9.81
C ASN A 159 -15.83 -0.16 -8.87
N TYR A 160 -15.98 0.15 -7.59
CA TYR A 160 -15.02 -0.30 -6.60
C TYR A 160 -15.24 -1.79 -6.29
N ASP A 161 -14.16 -2.56 -6.26
CA ASP A 161 -14.16 -3.96 -5.86
C ASP A 161 -13.67 -4.08 -4.43
N VAL A 162 -14.60 -4.33 -3.50
CA VAL A 162 -14.31 -4.48 -2.07
C VAL A 162 -13.42 -5.69 -1.75
N SER A 163 -13.37 -6.69 -2.62
CA SER A 163 -12.58 -7.89 -2.41
C SER A 163 -11.10 -7.66 -2.70
N THR A 164 -10.79 -6.75 -3.63
CA THR A 164 -9.42 -6.41 -4.01
C THR A 164 -8.96 -5.07 -3.45
N GLY A 165 -9.89 -4.19 -3.05
CA GLY A 165 -9.61 -2.81 -2.66
C GLY A 165 -9.27 -1.91 -3.84
N LEU A 166 -9.55 -2.35 -5.07
CA LEU A 166 -9.18 -1.66 -6.31
C LEU A 166 -10.42 -1.12 -7.03
N ILE A 167 -10.21 -0.10 -7.86
CA ILE A 167 -11.25 0.45 -8.73
C ILE A 167 -11.20 -0.26 -10.07
N GLN A 168 -12.25 -1.01 -10.37
CA GLN A 168 -12.43 -1.74 -11.61
C GLN A 168 -13.01 -0.85 -12.71
N PHE A 169 -12.44 -0.95 -13.90
CA PHE A 169 -13.06 -0.60 -15.17
C PHE A 169 -13.24 -1.87 -15.99
N ARG A 170 -14.44 -2.09 -16.51
CA ARG A 170 -14.83 -3.33 -17.19
C ARG A 170 -15.68 -3.01 -18.41
N SER A 171 -15.37 -3.64 -19.55
CA SER A 171 -16.28 -3.62 -20.69
C SER A 171 -17.54 -4.40 -20.41
N ASN A 172 -18.68 -3.84 -20.77
CA ASN A 172 -19.98 -4.50 -20.69
C ASN A 172 -20.41 -5.09 -22.04
N THR A 173 -19.49 -5.13 -23.02
CA THR A 173 -19.73 -5.74 -24.33
C THR A 173 -19.19 -7.16 -24.39
N ASN A 174 -19.83 -8.01 -25.19
CA ASN A 174 -19.34 -9.33 -25.56
C ASN A 174 -18.69 -9.33 -26.95
N PHE A 175 -18.37 -8.15 -27.48
CA PHE A 175 -17.80 -7.99 -28.80
C PHE A 175 -16.29 -7.95 -28.71
N ASN A 176 -15.62 -8.74 -29.54
CA ASN A 176 -14.16 -8.73 -29.69
C ASN A 176 -13.84 -7.84 -30.91
N SER A 177 -13.21 -6.71 -30.63
CA SER A 177 -12.78 -5.76 -31.63
C SER A 177 -11.45 -6.22 -32.23
N THR A 178 -11.43 -6.49 -33.53
CA THR A 178 -10.17 -6.85 -34.22
C THR A 178 -9.25 -5.64 -34.46
N THR A 179 -9.66 -4.45 -34.01
CA THR A 179 -8.91 -3.20 -34.09
C THR A 179 -8.89 -2.53 -32.72
N GLN A 180 -7.74 -1.97 -32.32
CA GLN A 180 -7.66 -1.19 -31.09
C GLN A 180 -8.51 0.08 -31.20
N ASP A 181 -9.63 0.10 -30.49
CA ASP A 181 -10.58 1.21 -30.46
C ASP A 181 -10.42 1.98 -29.14
N ALA A 182 -10.35 3.32 -29.23
CA ALA A 182 -10.27 4.22 -28.09
C ALA A 182 -11.46 4.02 -27.12
N LYS A 183 -12.58 3.48 -27.60
CA LYS A 183 -13.75 3.07 -26.80
C LYS A 183 -13.43 2.07 -25.68
N TYR A 184 -12.43 1.22 -25.88
CA TYR A 184 -12.00 0.21 -24.90
C TYR A 184 -10.67 0.57 -24.26
N ALA A 185 -10.34 1.87 -24.22
CA ALA A 185 -9.14 2.38 -23.58
C ALA A 185 -9.49 3.12 -22.28
N ILE A 186 -8.68 2.90 -21.25
CA ILE A 186 -8.73 3.66 -20.00
C ILE A 186 -7.36 4.29 -19.79
N GLN A 187 -7.36 5.53 -19.33
CA GLN A 187 -6.16 6.22 -18.87
C GLN A 187 -6.38 6.67 -17.44
N VAL A 188 -5.45 6.35 -16.55
CA VAL A 188 -5.42 6.84 -15.16
C VAL A 188 -4.14 7.63 -14.91
N ASP A 189 -4.27 8.74 -14.19
CA ASP A 189 -3.14 9.56 -13.77
C ASP A 189 -2.96 9.46 -12.25
N TYR A 190 -1.73 9.25 -11.82
CA TYR A 190 -1.30 9.30 -10.42
C TYR A 190 -0.60 10.63 -10.16
N ALA A 191 -1.06 11.37 -9.13
CA ALA A 191 -0.40 12.61 -8.72
C ALA A 191 1.03 12.32 -8.23
N ALA A 192 1.18 11.30 -7.39
CA ALA A 192 2.45 10.74 -6.97
C ALA A 192 2.25 9.27 -6.57
N ALA A 193 3.20 8.40 -6.90
CA ALA A 193 3.19 6.99 -6.53
C ALA A 193 4.63 6.47 -6.39
N ASN A 194 4.92 5.78 -5.29
CA ASN A 194 6.11 4.94 -5.14
C ASN A 194 5.83 3.46 -5.47
N SER A 195 4.54 3.10 -5.50
CA SER A 195 4.06 1.80 -5.91
C SER A 195 2.69 1.92 -6.60
N ILE A 196 2.43 1.04 -7.55
CA ILE A 196 1.12 0.85 -8.18
C ILE A 196 0.68 -0.59 -8.00
N THR A 197 -0.57 -0.79 -7.60
CA THR A 197 -1.23 -2.10 -7.61
C THR A 197 -2.34 -2.08 -8.65
N PHE A 198 -2.36 -3.10 -9.51
CA PHE A 198 -3.42 -3.27 -10.49
C PHE A 198 -3.75 -4.75 -10.66
N LYS A 199 -4.93 -5.03 -11.22
CA LYS A 199 -5.39 -6.37 -11.55
C LYS A 199 -5.93 -6.39 -12.96
N VAL A 200 -5.54 -7.38 -13.75
CA VAL A 200 -6.10 -7.64 -15.08
C VAL A 200 -6.88 -8.95 -15.07
N GLY A 201 -7.96 -9.02 -15.84
CA GLY A 201 -8.79 -10.22 -15.88
C GLY A 201 -10.01 -10.08 -16.78
N SER A 202 -10.82 -11.14 -16.83
CA SER A 202 -12.08 -11.14 -17.58
C SER A 202 -13.18 -11.80 -16.78
N TYR A 203 -14.43 -11.36 -17.01
CA TYR A 203 -15.61 -12.04 -16.50
C TYR A 203 -16.03 -13.24 -17.37
N ASP A 204 -15.55 -13.30 -18.61
CA ASP A 204 -15.90 -14.35 -19.57
C ASP A 204 -14.77 -14.58 -20.59
N PHE A 205 -13.86 -15.50 -20.29
CA PHE A 205 -12.77 -15.87 -21.20
C PHE A 205 -13.25 -16.64 -22.44
N SER A 206 -14.47 -17.18 -22.45
CA SER A 206 -14.97 -17.98 -23.58
C SER A 206 -15.12 -17.17 -24.86
N GLN A 207 -15.40 -15.87 -24.73
CA GLN A 207 -15.60 -14.96 -25.87
C GLN A 207 -14.29 -14.55 -26.56
N SER A 208 -13.16 -14.79 -25.89
CA SER A 208 -11.81 -14.51 -26.39
C SER A 208 -11.15 -15.70 -27.10
N GLY A 209 -11.88 -16.82 -27.25
CA GLY A 209 -11.25 -18.11 -27.59
C GLY A 209 -10.37 -18.66 -26.46
N GLY A 210 -10.57 -18.18 -25.22
CA GLY A 210 -9.83 -18.56 -24.03
C GLY A 210 -8.63 -17.65 -23.69
N LEU A 211 -8.14 -16.83 -24.63
CA LEU A 211 -6.91 -16.05 -24.48
C LEU A 211 -7.19 -14.55 -24.43
N ALA A 212 -6.75 -13.88 -23.35
CA ALA A 212 -6.85 -12.43 -23.19
C ALA A 212 -5.47 -11.79 -23.09
N TYR A 213 -5.30 -10.67 -23.79
CA TYR A 213 -4.08 -9.87 -23.81
C TYR A 213 -4.34 -8.55 -23.10
N TYR A 214 -3.43 -8.14 -22.21
CA TYR A 214 -3.53 -6.87 -21.52
C TYR A 214 -2.29 -6.06 -21.79
N TYR A 215 -2.48 -4.75 -22.01
CA TYR A 215 -1.41 -3.82 -22.32
C TYR A 215 -1.33 -2.78 -21.23
N VAL A 216 -0.38 -2.93 -20.30
CA VAL A 216 -0.15 -1.94 -19.24
C VAL A 216 0.91 -0.97 -19.73
N ASP A 217 0.48 0.25 -20.08
CA ASP A 217 1.30 1.26 -20.76
C ASP A 217 1.55 2.47 -19.87
N PHE A 218 2.81 2.71 -19.52
CA PHE A 218 3.22 3.87 -18.73
C PHE A 218 3.75 5.04 -19.61
N GLY A 219 3.33 5.08 -20.88
CA GLY A 219 3.59 6.12 -21.84
C GLY A 219 2.54 7.25 -21.87
N PRO A 220 2.72 8.22 -22.78
CA PRO A 220 1.74 9.29 -23.03
C PRO A 220 0.34 8.78 -23.39
N GLY A 221 0.28 7.55 -23.92
CA GLY A 221 -0.92 6.87 -24.38
C GLY A 221 -1.02 6.89 -25.91
N LYS A 222 -1.66 5.86 -26.49
CA LYS A 222 -1.94 5.75 -27.94
C LYS A 222 -2.96 6.79 -28.42
N PHE A 223 -3.88 7.18 -27.54
CA PHE A 223 -5.02 8.02 -27.87
C PHE A 223 -4.83 9.44 -27.36
N SER A 224 -5.03 10.43 -28.24
CA SER A 224 -4.83 11.85 -27.95
C SER A 224 -6.05 12.55 -27.34
N SER A 225 -7.21 11.89 -27.31
CA SER A 225 -8.46 12.47 -26.79
C SER A 225 -9.33 11.39 -26.12
N PHE A 226 -9.97 11.79 -25.02
CA PHE A 226 -10.98 11.01 -24.30
C PHE A 226 -12.22 11.88 -24.08
N ASP A 227 -13.39 11.37 -24.43
CA ASP A 227 -14.65 12.15 -24.36
C ASP A 227 -15.19 12.30 -22.93
N THR A 228 -14.80 11.39 -22.01
CA THR A 228 -15.16 11.46 -20.60
C THR A 228 -13.90 11.59 -19.74
N THR A 229 -13.83 12.65 -18.94
CA THR A 229 -12.83 12.81 -17.88
C THR A 229 -13.52 12.78 -16.54
N VAL A 230 -13.17 11.80 -15.70
CA VAL A 230 -13.65 11.71 -14.32
C VAL A 230 -12.50 12.14 -13.41
N THR A 231 -12.65 13.33 -12.82
CA THR A 231 -11.66 13.86 -11.86
C THR A 231 -11.95 13.28 -10.49
N ALA A 232 -10.92 12.74 -9.83
CA ALA A 232 -10.97 12.13 -8.51
C ALA A 232 -12.07 11.06 -8.38
N GLN A 233 -11.76 9.82 -8.74
CA GLN A 233 -12.59 8.68 -8.34
C GLN A 233 -12.34 8.32 -6.86
N THR A 234 -12.61 9.29 -5.98
CA THR A 234 -12.90 9.05 -4.57
C THR A 234 -14.40 8.76 -4.37
N ALA A 235 -15.23 9.01 -5.38
CA ALA A 235 -16.65 8.67 -5.37
C ALA A 235 -16.84 7.16 -5.57
N GLY A 236 -16.66 6.39 -4.50
CA GLY A 236 -17.01 4.97 -4.46
C GLY A 236 -15.99 4.06 -3.79
N VAL A 237 -14.77 4.53 -3.49
CA VAL A 237 -13.88 3.81 -2.57
C VAL A 237 -14.53 3.91 -1.19
N PRO A 238 -15.09 2.82 -0.64
CA PRO A 238 -15.54 2.80 0.72
C PRO A 238 -14.31 3.07 1.56
N VAL A 239 -14.38 4.16 2.30
CA VAL A 239 -13.34 4.56 3.22
C VAL A 239 -13.90 4.50 4.62
N GLY A 240 -13.05 4.14 5.56
CA GLY A 240 -13.34 4.25 6.98
C GLY A 240 -12.35 5.19 7.66
N GLY A 241 -12.18 4.95 8.94
CA GLY A 241 -11.18 5.63 9.74
C GLY A 241 -10.72 4.76 10.90
N VAL A 242 -9.72 5.26 11.61
CA VAL A 242 -9.30 4.73 12.90
C VAL A 242 -8.96 5.90 13.81
N ASN A 243 -9.26 5.76 15.09
CA ASN A 243 -8.82 6.69 16.12
C ASN A 243 -8.44 5.95 17.40
N GLY A 244 -7.75 6.67 18.27
CA GLY A 244 -7.37 6.18 19.59
C GLY A 244 -6.47 7.18 20.30
N THR A 245 -5.86 6.72 21.38
CA THR A 245 -5.14 7.56 22.34
C THR A 245 -3.87 6.89 22.82
N ALA A 246 -2.76 7.63 22.95
CA ALA A 246 -1.59 7.17 23.68
C ALA A 246 -1.62 7.69 25.13
N PHE A 247 -1.27 6.85 26.10
CA PHE A 247 -1.23 7.19 27.50
C PHE A 247 -0.03 6.59 28.23
N LEU A 248 0.40 7.27 29.30
CA LEU A 248 1.42 6.85 30.25
C LEU A 248 0.74 6.07 31.37
N ASP A 249 0.90 4.76 31.34
CA ASP A 249 0.44 3.78 32.31
C ASP A 249 1.45 3.70 33.46
N ASN A 250 1.17 4.41 34.55
CA ASN A 250 2.09 4.49 35.68
C ASN A 250 2.08 3.24 36.55
N THR A 251 1.04 2.41 36.46
CA THR A 251 0.91 1.16 37.21
C THR A 251 1.39 -0.06 36.42
N ALA A 252 1.62 0.10 35.12
CA ALA A 252 2.02 -0.94 34.17
C ALA A 252 1.02 -2.12 34.15
N ASP A 253 -0.26 -1.85 34.39
CA ASP A 253 -1.32 -2.88 34.43
C ASP A 253 -2.06 -3.03 33.09
N GLY A 254 -1.77 -2.18 32.10
CA GLY A 254 -2.37 -2.23 30.77
C GLY A 254 -3.73 -1.52 30.66
N VAL A 255 -4.16 -0.81 31.70
CA VAL A 255 -5.44 -0.11 31.76
C VAL A 255 -5.22 1.35 32.15
N ARG A 256 -5.70 2.28 31.32
CA ARG A 256 -5.68 3.71 31.63
C ARG A 256 -6.54 4.00 32.86
N GLY A 257 -5.87 4.26 33.98
CA GLY A 257 -6.45 4.44 35.30
C GLY A 257 -6.29 5.86 35.87
N ALA A 258 -6.62 5.99 37.15
CA ALA A 258 -6.45 7.24 37.88
C ALA A 258 -4.96 7.51 38.14
N GLY A 259 -4.47 8.68 37.71
CA GLY A 259 -3.05 9.04 37.83
C GLY A 259 -2.27 8.85 36.53
N ASP A 260 -2.82 8.15 35.55
CA ASP A 260 -2.23 8.05 34.21
C ASP A 260 -2.41 9.36 33.43
N SER A 261 -1.41 9.68 32.63
CA SER A 261 -1.37 10.89 31.81
C SER A 261 -1.50 10.56 30.33
N LEU A 262 -2.06 11.46 29.54
CA LEU A 262 -2.14 11.30 28.08
C LEU A 262 -0.82 11.75 27.43
N LEU A 263 -0.38 11.05 26.39
CA LEU A 263 0.92 11.27 25.76
C LEU A 263 0.78 12.01 24.43
N SER A 264 1.24 13.25 24.40
CA SER A 264 1.34 14.06 23.18
C SER A 264 2.65 13.81 22.42
N GLY A 265 2.62 13.95 21.09
CA GLY A 265 3.80 13.88 20.24
C GLY A 265 4.27 12.46 19.90
N ILE A 266 3.50 11.43 20.24
CA ILE A 266 3.80 10.05 19.84
C ILE A 266 3.52 9.94 18.34
N ASN A 267 4.52 9.56 17.55
CA ASN A 267 4.33 9.31 16.13
C ASN A 267 3.44 8.07 15.92
N VAL A 268 2.46 8.20 15.03
CA VAL A 268 1.54 7.13 14.66
C VAL A 268 1.54 6.98 13.15
N VAL A 269 1.75 5.76 12.67
CA VAL A 269 1.78 5.42 11.24
C VAL A 269 0.86 4.23 10.99
N LEU A 270 0.07 4.30 9.93
CA LEU A 270 -0.68 3.14 9.47
C LEU A 270 0.20 2.31 8.52
N LEU A 271 0.38 1.03 8.83
CA LEU A 271 1.07 0.05 8.01
C LEU A 271 0.07 -0.77 7.20
N ASP A 272 0.40 -1.10 5.96
CA ASP A 272 -0.41 -1.97 5.11
C ASP A 272 -0.34 -3.44 5.55
N SER A 273 -1.03 -4.33 4.84
CA SER A 273 -1.07 -5.77 5.13
C SER A 273 0.29 -6.47 4.99
N ASN A 274 1.26 -5.85 4.33
CA ASN A 274 2.63 -6.36 4.18
C ASN A 274 3.59 -5.77 5.23
N GLY A 275 3.09 -4.89 6.12
CA GLY A 275 3.89 -4.20 7.13
C GLY A 275 4.67 -3.00 6.60
N ALA A 276 4.39 -2.54 5.38
CA ALA A 276 5.01 -1.33 4.84
C ALA A 276 4.24 -0.06 5.28
N PRO A 277 4.93 1.05 5.56
CA PRO A 277 4.26 2.29 5.96
C PRO A 277 3.44 2.89 4.81
N THR A 278 2.20 3.27 5.10
CA THR A 278 1.34 4.00 4.17
C THR A 278 1.60 5.52 4.22
N SER A 279 0.86 6.30 3.43
CA SER A 279 0.87 7.77 3.53
C SER A 279 0.14 8.32 4.76
N PHE A 280 -0.61 7.50 5.50
CA PHE A 280 -1.30 7.91 6.72
C PHE A 280 -0.32 7.92 7.90
N THR A 281 0.16 9.11 8.23
CA THR A 281 1.05 9.38 9.37
C THR A 281 0.58 10.61 10.13
N THR A 282 0.70 10.59 11.45
CA THR A 282 0.37 11.72 12.32
C THR A 282 1.16 11.64 13.63
N THR A 283 0.92 12.58 14.53
CA THR A 283 1.39 12.55 15.93
C THR A 283 0.20 12.75 16.86
N THR A 284 0.22 12.10 18.03
CA THR A 284 -0.83 12.32 19.03
C THR A 284 -0.85 13.78 19.51
N ASP A 285 -2.04 14.33 19.71
CA ASP A 285 -2.24 15.72 20.11
C ASP A 285 -2.05 15.94 21.63
N ALA A 286 -2.36 17.13 22.14
CA ALA A 286 -2.20 17.46 23.57
C ALA A 286 -3.11 16.64 24.50
N SER A 287 -4.18 16.05 23.95
CA SER A 287 -5.04 15.07 24.64
C SER A 287 -4.60 13.63 24.41
N GLY A 288 -3.43 13.41 23.79
CA GLY A 288 -2.93 12.09 23.44
C GLY A 288 -3.69 11.41 22.29
N ALA A 289 -4.66 12.09 21.68
CA ALA A 289 -5.52 11.51 20.66
C ALA A 289 -4.88 11.57 19.26
N TYR A 290 -5.24 10.62 18.41
CA TYR A 290 -4.96 10.65 16.97
C TYR A 290 -6.16 10.15 16.17
N SER A 291 -6.20 10.48 14.87
CA SER A 291 -7.20 9.92 13.96
C SER A 291 -6.71 9.89 12.52
N PHE A 292 -7.10 8.84 11.79
CA PHE A 292 -7.05 8.77 10.33
C PHE A 292 -8.48 8.65 9.79
N THR A 293 -8.79 9.43 8.76
CA THR A 293 -10.08 9.40 8.05
C THR A 293 -9.83 9.24 6.56
N GLY A 294 -10.80 8.69 5.84
CA GLY A 294 -10.61 8.48 4.40
C GLY A 294 -9.65 7.33 4.10
N VAL A 295 -9.45 6.43 5.08
CA VAL A 295 -8.60 5.26 4.92
C VAL A 295 -9.35 4.25 4.07
N PRO A 296 -8.80 3.76 2.94
CA PRO A 296 -9.43 2.70 2.17
C PRO A 296 -9.77 1.49 3.06
N THR A 297 -10.86 0.78 2.75
CA THR A 297 -11.17 -0.46 3.46
C THR A 297 -10.07 -1.48 3.30
N GLY A 298 -9.73 -2.20 4.36
CA GLY A 298 -8.71 -3.24 4.34
C GLY A 298 -8.14 -3.55 5.72
N THR A 299 -7.23 -4.52 5.76
CA THR A 299 -6.47 -4.88 6.96
C THR A 299 -5.22 -4.03 7.05
N TYR A 300 -5.00 -3.42 8.22
CA TYR A 300 -3.86 -2.56 8.49
C TYR A 300 -3.29 -2.86 9.89
N ALA A 301 -2.12 -2.29 10.20
CA ALA A 301 -1.65 -2.17 11.57
C ALA A 301 -1.40 -0.70 11.92
N VAL A 302 -1.87 -0.25 13.07
CA VAL A 302 -1.47 1.06 13.62
C VAL A 302 -0.18 0.86 14.39
N GLN A 303 0.88 1.54 13.96
CA GLN A 303 2.20 1.51 14.59
C GLN A 303 2.43 2.80 15.37
N PHE A 304 2.70 2.67 16.67
CA PHE A 304 3.09 3.78 17.54
C PHE A 304 4.62 3.81 17.71
N GLY A 305 5.17 5.02 17.79
CA GLY A 305 6.58 5.24 18.12
C GLY A 305 6.82 5.07 19.62
N ILE A 306 7.52 4.00 20.01
CA ILE A 306 7.75 3.63 21.42
C ILE A 306 9.12 4.09 21.98
N ASN A 307 9.79 5.02 21.31
CA ASN A 307 11.16 5.41 21.68
C ASN A 307 11.22 6.03 23.09
N GLY A 308 11.99 5.40 23.98
CA GLY A 308 12.11 5.83 25.38
C GLY A 308 10.97 5.34 26.29
N TYR A 309 10.10 4.47 25.79
CA TYR A 309 9.02 3.84 26.54
C TYR A 309 9.11 2.31 26.43
N SER A 310 8.49 1.64 27.38
CA SER A 310 8.13 0.22 27.29
C SER A 310 6.64 0.10 27.03
N VAL A 311 6.21 -0.99 26.39
CA VAL A 311 4.79 -1.24 26.08
C VAL A 311 4.10 -1.87 27.29
N SER A 312 2.93 -1.37 27.66
CA SER A 312 2.10 -1.96 28.70
C SER A 312 1.47 -3.29 28.27
N PRO A 313 1.02 -4.14 29.20
CA PRO A 313 0.30 -5.37 28.88
C PRO A 313 -0.87 -5.14 27.90
N GLN A 314 -0.85 -5.85 26.78
CA GLN A 314 -1.88 -5.77 25.75
C GLN A 314 -3.19 -6.42 26.25
N ASN A 315 -4.32 -5.74 26.10
CA ASN A 315 -5.66 -6.25 26.40
C ASN A 315 -5.81 -6.84 27.82
N ALA A 316 -5.08 -6.29 28.80
CA ALA A 316 -4.96 -6.88 30.14
C ALA A 316 -6.13 -6.57 31.11
N GLY A 317 -7.19 -5.91 30.64
CA GLY A 317 -8.36 -5.54 31.44
C GLY A 317 -9.05 -4.30 30.89
N GLY A 318 -9.89 -3.66 31.71
CA GLY A 318 -10.56 -2.40 31.34
C GLY A 318 -11.65 -2.55 30.27
N THR A 319 -12.05 -1.41 29.70
CA THR A 319 -12.92 -1.33 28.52
C THR A 319 -12.10 -1.02 27.27
N ALA A 320 -12.68 -1.23 26.09
CA ALA A 320 -12.08 -0.85 24.80
C ALA A 320 -11.54 0.59 24.75
N SER A 321 -12.10 1.52 25.54
CA SER A 321 -11.65 2.91 25.60
C SER A 321 -10.52 3.18 26.58
N THR A 322 -9.96 2.14 27.21
CA THR A 322 -8.99 2.27 28.32
C THR A 322 -7.90 1.20 28.33
N ASN A 323 -8.11 0.06 27.70
CA ASN A 323 -7.06 -0.96 27.55
C ASN A 323 -6.00 -0.50 26.54
N SER A 324 -4.78 -1.04 26.66
CA SER A 324 -3.78 -0.96 25.60
C SER A 324 -4.03 -2.02 24.53
N ASP A 325 -4.05 -1.65 23.25
CA ASP A 325 -4.24 -2.58 22.12
C ASP A 325 -2.93 -2.99 21.45
N ILE A 326 -1.84 -2.30 21.74
CA ILE A 326 -0.56 -2.51 21.06
C ILE A 326 0.19 -3.74 21.59
N ASN A 327 0.80 -4.49 20.68
CA ASN A 327 1.70 -5.60 21.00
C ASN A 327 3.10 -5.08 21.43
N ALA A 328 4.03 -5.99 21.74
CA ALA A 328 5.38 -5.66 22.17
C ALA A 328 6.22 -4.83 21.16
N SER A 329 5.85 -4.83 19.87
CA SER A 329 6.50 -3.98 18.87
C SER A 329 5.83 -2.61 18.71
N GLY A 330 4.81 -2.30 19.53
CA GLY A 330 4.06 -1.05 19.47
C GLY A 330 2.98 -1.00 18.38
N ALA A 331 2.51 -2.16 17.91
CA ALA A 331 1.55 -2.25 16.81
C ALA A 331 0.21 -2.89 17.22
N ALA A 332 -0.89 -2.41 16.65
CA ALA A 332 -2.23 -2.99 16.79
C ALA A 332 -2.84 -3.28 15.42
N THR A 333 -3.21 -4.54 15.15
CA THR A 333 -3.85 -4.93 13.89
C THR A 333 -5.33 -4.53 13.89
N ILE A 334 -5.79 -3.93 12.79
CA ILE A 334 -7.15 -3.44 12.63
C ILE A 334 -7.71 -3.82 11.26
N ASN A 335 -9.04 -3.80 11.14
CA ASN A 335 -9.73 -3.92 9.86
C ASN A 335 -10.61 -2.69 9.64
N ILE A 336 -10.29 -1.89 8.62
CA ILE A 336 -11.04 -0.71 8.22
C ILE A 336 -12.21 -1.17 7.34
N THR A 337 -13.43 -0.85 7.76
CA THR A 337 -14.64 -1.12 6.99
C THR A 337 -15.31 0.17 6.50
N ALA A 338 -16.11 0.04 5.44
CA ALA A 338 -16.74 1.13 4.75
C ALA A 338 -17.57 2.02 5.69
N ASN A 339 -17.36 3.33 5.62
CA ASN A 339 -18.11 4.34 6.37
C ASN A 339 -18.12 4.12 7.89
N ASN A 340 -17.11 3.42 8.41
CA ASN A 340 -16.98 3.13 9.82
C ASN A 340 -15.62 3.58 10.35
N THR A 341 -15.57 3.94 11.63
CA THR A 341 -14.32 4.24 12.33
C THR A 341 -14.03 3.13 13.32
N VAL A 342 -12.86 2.49 13.20
CA VAL A 342 -12.32 1.62 14.24
C VAL A 342 -11.92 2.53 15.40
N ALA A 343 -12.70 2.50 16.47
CA ALA A 343 -12.51 3.41 17.60
C ALA A 343 -11.71 2.78 18.73
N ASN A 344 -11.00 3.63 19.47
CA ASN A 344 -10.22 3.26 20.65
C ASN A 344 -9.13 2.23 20.35
N VAL A 345 -8.27 2.54 19.39
CA VAL A 345 -7.02 1.80 19.18
C VAL A 345 -5.94 2.51 19.98
N ASP A 346 -5.83 2.14 21.25
CA ASP A 346 -5.09 2.87 22.26
C ASP A 346 -3.70 2.25 22.52
N ALA A 347 -2.75 3.09 22.89
CA ALA A 347 -1.37 2.71 23.21
C ALA A 347 -1.05 3.03 24.67
N GLY A 348 -1.02 1.98 25.51
CA GLY A 348 -0.49 2.06 26.87
C GLY A 348 1.03 1.92 26.86
N LEU A 349 1.72 2.94 27.35
CA LEU A 349 3.17 3.01 27.44
C LEU A 349 3.57 3.29 28.88
N TRP A 350 4.69 2.74 29.33
CA TRP A 350 5.23 3.00 30.66
C TRP A 350 6.72 3.27 30.61
N GLN A 351 7.26 3.92 31.64
CA GLN A 351 8.68 4.19 31.77
C GLN A 351 9.17 3.71 33.14
N ASN A 352 10.39 3.18 33.18
CA ASN A 352 11.05 2.93 34.47
C ASN A 352 11.28 4.26 35.18
N GLY A 353 10.76 4.37 36.41
CA GLY A 353 11.17 5.42 37.34
C GLY A 353 12.59 5.18 37.84
N ASN A 354 13.34 6.26 38.09
CA ASN A 354 14.61 6.18 38.80
C ASN A 354 14.38 6.53 40.27
N ILE A 355 14.58 5.57 41.18
CA ILE A 355 14.68 5.88 42.62
C ILE A 355 16.11 6.35 42.87
N THR A 356 16.26 7.57 43.37
CA THR A 356 17.55 8.09 43.84
C THR A 356 17.42 8.45 45.31
N GLY A 357 18.50 8.22 46.06
CA GLY A 357 18.55 8.47 47.49
C GLY A 357 19.99 8.63 47.96
N ARG A 358 20.16 9.01 49.22
CA ARG A 358 21.48 9.09 49.87
C ARG A 358 21.40 8.37 51.20
N ALA A 359 22.32 7.43 51.43
CA ALA A 359 22.60 6.94 52.77
C ALA A 359 23.55 7.93 53.48
N PHE A 360 23.33 8.18 54.76
CA PHE A 360 24.21 9.03 55.57
C PHE A 360 24.40 8.42 56.96
N THR A 361 25.51 8.77 57.61
CA THR A 361 25.74 8.43 59.02
C THR A 361 24.89 9.32 59.91
N ASP A 362 23.92 8.75 60.61
CA ASP A 362 23.11 9.45 61.60
C ASP A 362 23.86 9.47 62.94
N LEU A 363 24.57 10.57 63.23
CA LEU A 363 25.48 10.65 64.37
C LEU A 363 24.76 10.97 65.68
N ASN A 364 23.58 11.59 65.59
CA ASN A 364 22.79 12.01 66.75
C ASN A 364 21.46 11.22 66.89
N SER A 365 21.21 10.27 66.00
CA SER A 365 20.06 9.35 66.00
C SER A 365 18.70 10.03 65.85
N ASP A 366 18.62 11.13 65.10
CA ASP A 366 17.37 11.85 64.88
C ASP A 366 16.73 11.61 63.51
N GLY A 367 17.38 10.82 62.64
CA GLY A 367 16.87 10.47 61.32
C GLY A 367 16.84 11.62 60.31
N VAL A 368 17.43 12.77 60.62
CA VAL A 368 17.50 13.95 59.74
C VAL A 368 18.94 14.22 59.36
N ARG A 369 19.25 14.17 58.06
CA ARG A 369 20.59 14.49 57.58
C ARG A 369 20.99 15.93 57.91
N GLN A 370 22.12 16.09 58.60
CA GLN A 370 22.61 17.38 59.10
C GLN A 370 24.04 17.71 58.68
N THR A 371 24.48 18.92 59.03
CA THR A 371 25.86 19.37 58.81
C THR A 371 26.79 18.58 59.73
N GLY A 372 27.76 17.88 59.13
CA GLY A 372 28.68 17.00 59.86
C GLY A 372 28.42 15.50 59.63
N GLU A 373 27.28 15.16 59.02
CA GLU A 373 26.94 13.78 58.70
C GLU A 373 27.37 13.41 57.28
N ALA A 374 28.29 12.45 57.19
CA ALA A 374 28.87 12.01 55.93
C ALA A 374 27.87 11.16 55.14
N VAL A 375 27.89 11.30 53.81
CA VAL A 375 27.20 10.38 52.91
C VAL A 375 27.98 9.06 52.90
N LEU A 376 27.26 7.94 52.95
CA LEU A 376 27.85 6.61 52.89
C LEU A 376 27.90 6.12 51.43
N PRO A 377 29.10 6.03 50.81
CA PRO A 377 29.22 5.53 49.43
C PRO A 377 29.07 4.01 49.38
N GLY A 378 28.47 3.49 48.31
CA GLY A 378 28.41 2.05 48.02
C GLY A 378 27.43 1.24 48.88
N VAL A 379 26.53 1.91 49.62
CA VAL A 379 25.42 1.24 50.30
C VAL A 379 24.37 0.85 49.24
N THR A 380 24.11 -0.44 49.11
CA THR A 380 23.12 -1.04 48.20
C THR A 380 22.12 -1.89 48.96
#